data_AF-A0A178MSF4-F1
#
_entry.id   AF-A0A178MSF4-F1
#
_cell.length_a   1.000
_cell.length_b   1.000
_cell.length_c   1.000
_cell.angle_alpha   90.00
_cell.angle_beta   90.00
_cell.angle_gamma   90.00
#
_symmetry.space_group_name_H-M   'P 1'
#
loop_
_entity.id
_entity.type
_entity.pdbx_description
1 polymer ?
#
loop_
_entity_poly.entity_id
_entity_poly.type
_entity_poly.pdbx_seq_one_letter_code
_entity_poly.pdbx_strand_id
1 'polypeptide(L)'
;MARAEAALANLSGRYIAWAEADLARLEACWALVMAEPDQRPSHLATLFQIAHDMKGQGSTFDYPLVSELGQRLCRLLETRPEALEPMAALVAALGRVIRERLSGDGGAIGNTLLGE
;
A
#
# COMPACT_ATOMS: atom_id res chain seq x y z
N MET A 1 17.19 -0.65 28.13
CA MET A 1 17.02 -0.13 26.75
C MET A 1 17.04 -1.26 25.72
N ALA A 2 17.96 -2.23 25.81
CA ALA A 2 18.05 -3.38 24.88
C ALA A 2 16.79 -4.27 24.68
N ARG A 3 15.91 -4.43 25.69
CA ARG A 3 14.67 -5.24 25.52
C ARG A 3 13.62 -4.57 24.65
N ALA A 4 13.53 -3.24 24.67
CA ALA A 4 12.57 -2.49 23.87
C ALA A 4 12.99 -2.47 22.39
N GLU A 5 14.29 -2.28 22.14
CA GLU A 5 14.88 -2.31 20.79
C GLU A 5 14.75 -3.69 20.12
N ALA A 6 15.02 -4.77 20.86
CA ALA A 6 14.88 -6.13 20.34
C ALA A 6 13.42 -6.52 20.05
N ALA A 7 12.48 -6.07 20.88
CA ALA A 7 11.05 -6.27 20.63
C ALA A 7 10.59 -5.51 19.37
N LEU A 8 11.07 -4.26 19.20
CA LEU A 8 10.77 -3.44 18.02
C LEU A 8 11.35 -4.03 16.74
N ALA A 9 12.59 -4.54 16.76
CA ALA A 9 13.21 -5.18 15.61
C ALA A 9 12.45 -6.44 15.16
N ASN A 10 11.96 -7.25 16.12
CA ASN A 10 11.12 -8.42 15.82
C ASN A 10 9.75 -8.01 15.25
N LEU A 11 9.13 -6.95 15.80
CA LEU A 11 7.88 -6.37 15.29
C LEU A 11 8.04 -5.83 13.86
N SER A 12 9.13 -5.12 13.57
CA SER A 12 9.43 -4.59 12.23
C SER A 12 9.63 -5.71 11.19
N GLY A 13 10.35 -6.78 11.56
CA GLY A 13 10.49 -7.96 10.70
C GLY A 13 9.16 -8.67 10.41
N ARG A 14 8.27 -8.76 11.41
CA ARG A 14 6.92 -9.31 11.23
C ARG A 14 6.04 -8.41 10.37
N TYR A 15 6.14 -7.08 10.54
CA TYR A 15 5.39 -6.14 9.72
C TYR A 15 5.77 -6.25 8.25
N ILE A 16 7.05 -6.34 7.91
CA ILE A 16 7.45 -6.49 6.50
C ILE A 16 6.84 -7.73 5.87
N ALA A 17 6.85 -8.88 6.56
CA ALA A 17 6.21 -10.08 6.06
C ALA A 17 4.69 -9.92 5.87
N TRP A 18 4.03 -9.16 6.76
CA TRP A 18 2.61 -8.83 6.62
C TRP A 18 2.35 -7.85 5.47
N ALA A 19 3.16 -6.81 5.33
CA ALA A 19 3.07 -5.83 4.26
C ALA A 19 3.32 -6.45 2.88
N GLU A 20 4.26 -7.40 2.77
CA GLU A 20 4.51 -8.19 1.56
C GLU A 20 3.30 -9.06 1.20
N ALA A 21 2.62 -9.66 2.19
CA ALA A 21 1.41 -10.44 1.98
C ALA A 21 0.22 -9.57 1.56
N ASP A 22 0.04 -8.40 2.19
CA ASP A 22 -1.00 -7.44 1.83
C ASP A 22 -0.74 -6.87 0.42
N LEU A 23 0.51 -6.58 0.07
CA LEU A 23 0.89 -6.18 -1.28
C LEU A 23 0.56 -7.25 -2.32
N ALA A 24 0.88 -8.52 -2.04
CA ALA A 24 0.56 -9.60 -2.97
C ALA A 24 -0.95 -9.73 -3.20
N ARG A 25 -1.76 -9.52 -2.16
CA ARG A 25 -3.23 -9.47 -2.28
C ARG A 25 -3.70 -8.26 -3.09
N LEU A 26 -3.10 -7.09 -2.86
CA LEU A 26 -3.40 -5.86 -3.58
C LEU A 26 -3.15 -6.04 -5.09
N GLU A 27 -1.98 -6.57 -5.46
CA GLU A 27 -1.58 -6.79 -6.85
C GLU A 27 -2.44 -7.86 -7.54
N ALA A 28 -2.77 -8.93 -6.83
CA ALA A 28 -3.68 -9.95 -7.34
C ALA A 28 -5.08 -9.37 -7.59
N CYS A 29 -5.60 -8.56 -6.66
CA CYS A 29 -6.89 -7.89 -6.84
C CYS A 29 -6.85 -6.88 -8.00
N TRP A 30 -5.76 -6.12 -8.14
CA TRP A 30 -5.56 -5.21 -9.26
C TRP A 30 -5.55 -5.94 -10.62
N ALA A 31 -4.93 -7.12 -10.69
CA ALA A 31 -4.97 -7.94 -11.90
C ALA A 31 -6.41 -8.34 -12.27
N LEU A 32 -7.26 -8.67 -11.28
CA LEU A 32 -8.67 -8.99 -11.50
C LEU A 32 -9.49 -7.78 -11.96
N VAL A 33 -9.24 -6.58 -11.40
CA VAL A 33 -9.85 -5.30 -11.84
C VAL A 33 -9.65 -5.08 -13.35
N MET A 34 -8.48 -5.46 -13.86
CA MET A 34 -8.11 -5.32 -15.27
C MET A 34 -8.64 -6.45 -16.14
N ALA A 35 -8.59 -7.70 -15.65
CA ALA A 35 -8.97 -8.89 -16.40
C ALA A 35 -10.49 -9.10 -16.50
N GLU A 36 -11.27 -8.60 -15.53
CA GLU A 36 -12.70 -8.89 -15.42
C GLU A 36 -13.55 -7.59 -15.37
N PRO A 37 -13.76 -6.91 -16.51
CA PRO A 37 -14.52 -5.66 -16.56
C PRO A 37 -15.93 -5.76 -15.98
N ASP A 38 -16.60 -6.89 -16.18
CA ASP A 38 -17.97 -7.12 -15.71
C ASP A 38 -18.07 -7.25 -14.19
N GLN A 39 -17.01 -7.71 -13.54
CA GLN A 39 -16.92 -7.86 -12.08
C GLN A 39 -16.15 -6.70 -11.41
N ARG A 40 -15.69 -5.73 -12.21
CA ARG A 40 -14.84 -4.64 -11.74
C ARG A 40 -15.38 -3.91 -10.51
N PRO A 41 -16.67 -3.55 -10.39
CA PRO A 41 -17.17 -2.87 -9.20
C PRO A 41 -16.91 -3.66 -7.91
N SER A 42 -17.06 -4.98 -7.94
CA SER A 42 -16.78 -5.87 -6.80
C SER A 42 -15.27 -5.97 -6.50
N HIS A 43 -14.45 -6.04 -7.55
CA HIS A 43 -12.99 -6.05 -7.40
C HIS A 43 -12.47 -4.71 -6.83
N LEU A 44 -12.99 -3.56 -7.27
CA LEU A 44 -12.65 -2.25 -6.73
C LEU A 44 -13.04 -2.12 -5.24
N ALA A 45 -14.19 -2.67 -4.83
CA ALA A 45 -14.57 -2.71 -3.42
C ALA A 45 -13.59 -3.56 -2.57
N THR A 46 -13.11 -4.68 -3.12
CA THR A 46 -12.09 -5.51 -2.47
C THR A 46 -10.74 -4.78 -2.40
N LEU A 47 -10.34 -4.12 -3.49
CA LEU A 47 -9.11 -3.32 -3.56
C LEU A 47 -9.13 -2.20 -2.50
N PHE A 48 -10.28 -1.56 -2.30
CA PHE A 48 -10.46 -0.53 -1.28
C PHE A 48 -10.19 -1.08 0.13
N GLN A 49 -10.71 -2.26 0.47
CA GLN A 49 -10.50 -2.85 1.79
C GLN A 49 -9.02 -3.17 2.03
N ILE A 50 -8.33 -3.75 1.04
CA ILE A 50 -6.90 -4.04 1.14
C ILE A 50 -6.10 -2.74 1.34
N ALA A 51 -6.37 -1.72 0.52
CA ALA A 51 -5.71 -0.41 0.64
C ALA A 51 -5.99 0.26 1.99
N HIS A 52 -7.21 0.14 2.51
CA HIS A 52 -7.61 0.67 3.80
C HIS A 52 -6.85 0.01 4.96
N ASP A 53 -6.69 -1.31 4.93
CA ASP A 53 -5.95 -2.05 5.93
C ASP A 53 -4.46 -1.69 5.90
N MET A 54 -3.84 -1.68 4.72
CA MET A 54 -2.45 -1.25 4.54
C MET A 54 -2.22 0.18 5.05
N LYS A 55 -3.16 1.09 4.76
CA LYS A 55 -3.14 2.47 5.24
C LYS A 55 -3.05 2.54 6.76
N GLY A 56 -3.91 1.77 7.45
CA GLY A 56 -4.00 1.75 8.91
C GLY A 56 -2.76 1.17 9.58
N GLN A 57 -2.07 0.24 8.92
CA GLN A 57 -0.89 -0.41 9.47
C GLN A 57 0.40 0.42 9.29
N GLY A 58 0.59 1.10 8.16
CA GLY A 58 1.86 1.76 7.79
C GLY A 58 2.44 2.70 8.86
N SER A 59 1.62 3.61 9.40
CA SER A 59 2.04 4.57 10.43
C SER A 59 2.44 3.91 11.75
N THR A 60 1.88 2.74 12.07
CA THR A 60 2.18 2.00 13.30
C THR A 60 3.59 1.39 13.26
N PHE A 61 4.13 1.12 12.06
CA PHE A 61 5.38 0.38 11.88
C PHE A 61 6.50 1.20 11.20
N ASP A 62 6.38 2.54 11.18
CA ASP A 62 7.34 3.48 10.58
C ASP A 62 7.43 3.42 9.03
N TYR A 63 6.27 3.19 8.37
CA TYR A 63 6.10 3.27 6.92
C TYR A 63 5.03 4.31 6.53
N PRO A 64 5.27 5.61 6.79
CA PRO A 64 4.28 6.65 6.51
C PRO A 64 3.94 6.78 5.02
N LEU A 65 4.85 6.39 4.11
CA LEU A 65 4.56 6.32 2.67
C LEU A 65 3.47 5.30 2.34
N VAL A 66 3.42 4.15 3.01
CA VAL A 66 2.35 3.16 2.83
C VAL A 66 1.00 3.75 3.25
N SER A 67 0.99 4.48 4.38
CA SER A 67 -0.22 5.18 4.84
C SER A 67 -0.69 6.25 3.87
N GLU A 68 0.20 7.12 3.40
CA GLU A 68 -0.15 8.20 2.47
C GLU A 68 -0.65 7.66 1.11
N LEU A 69 0.09 6.71 0.52
CA LEU A 69 -0.29 6.11 -0.77
C LEU A 69 -1.59 5.29 -0.66
N GLY A 70 -1.76 4.53 0.43
CA GLY A 70 -3.00 3.82 0.71
C GLY A 70 -4.20 4.77 0.85
N GLN A 71 -4.02 5.91 1.52
CA GLN A 71 -5.05 6.94 1.62
C GLN A 71 -5.43 7.54 0.27
N ARG A 72 -4.44 7.86 -0.57
CA ARG A 72 -4.67 8.37 -1.93
C ARG A 72 -5.44 7.35 -2.79
N LEU A 73 -5.08 6.08 -2.69
CA LEU A 73 -5.74 5.00 -3.41
C LEU A 73 -7.20 4.83 -2.96
N CYS A 74 -7.46 4.80 -1.64
CA CYS A 74 -8.82 4.78 -1.10
C CYS A 74 -9.66 5.95 -1.64
N ARG A 75 -9.13 7.17 -1.59
CA ARG A 75 -9.84 8.36 -2.08
C ARG A 75 -10.15 8.27 -3.58
N LEU A 76 -9.22 7.74 -4.36
CA LEU A 76 -9.42 7.57 -5.80
C LEU A 76 -10.52 6.55 -6.09
N LEU A 77 -10.54 5.43 -5.36
CA LEU A 77 -11.57 4.39 -5.46
C LEU A 77 -12.97 4.91 -5.11
N GLU A 78 -13.07 5.80 -4.12
CA GLU A 78 -14.35 6.40 -3.71
C GLU A 78 -14.84 7.49 -4.67
N THR A 79 -13.93 8.33 -5.18
CA THR A 79 -14.30 9.56 -5.90
C THR A 79 -14.27 9.42 -7.41
N ARG A 80 -13.42 8.54 -7.94
CA ARG A 80 -13.18 8.36 -9.39
C ARG A 80 -12.92 6.87 -9.69
N PRO A 81 -13.89 5.97 -9.46
CA PRO A 81 -13.73 4.52 -9.69
C PRO A 81 -13.36 4.16 -11.14
N GLU A 82 -13.60 5.06 -12.09
CA GLU A 82 -13.23 4.95 -13.50
C GLU A 82 -11.76 5.27 -13.80
N ALA A 83 -11.05 5.94 -12.89
CA ALA A 83 -9.69 6.45 -13.11
C ALA A 83 -8.62 5.36 -12.87
N LEU A 84 -8.61 4.34 -13.74
CA LEU A 84 -7.75 3.16 -13.59
C LEU A 84 -6.24 3.47 -13.72
N GLU A 85 -5.85 4.40 -14.58
CA GLU A 85 -4.44 4.77 -14.76
C GLU A 85 -3.80 5.32 -13.47
N PRO A 86 -4.34 6.35 -12.81
CA PRO A 86 -3.78 6.82 -11.54
C PRO A 86 -3.88 5.78 -10.42
N MET A 87 -4.86 4.86 -10.45
CA MET A 87 -4.88 3.73 -9.51
C MET A 87 -3.69 2.79 -9.74
N ALA A 88 -3.39 2.47 -11.00
CA ALA A 88 -2.26 1.62 -11.36
C ALA A 88 -0.94 2.21 -10.85
N ALA A 89 -0.76 3.53 -11.01
CA ALA A 89 0.42 4.23 -10.51
C ALA A 89 0.56 4.10 -8.98
N LEU A 90 -0.53 4.27 -8.23
CA LEU A 90 -0.53 4.14 -6.77
C LEU A 90 -0.27 2.70 -6.31
N VAL A 91 -0.83 1.69 -6.98
CA VAL A 91 -0.54 0.27 -6.71
C VAL A 91 0.93 -0.03 -6.95
N ALA A 92 1.50 0.45 -8.06
CA ALA A 92 2.92 0.29 -8.36
C ALA A 92 3.82 1.00 -7.33
N ALA A 93 3.45 2.22 -6.92
CA ALA A 93 4.16 2.98 -5.90
C ALA A 93 4.17 2.26 -4.54
N LEU A 94 3.02 1.72 -4.10
CA LEU A 94 2.92 0.88 -2.90
C LEU A 94 3.84 -0.33 -2.99
N GLY A 95 3.85 -1.00 -4.15
CA GLY A 95 4.73 -2.13 -4.41
C GLY A 95 6.20 -1.76 -4.29
N ARG A 96 6.60 -0.60 -4.80
CA ARG A 96 7.97 -0.10 -4.71
C ARG A 96 8.39 0.18 -3.27
N VAL A 97 7.56 0.88 -2.49
CA VAL A 97 7.81 1.19 -1.08
C VAL A 97 8.07 -0.06 -0.26
N ILE A 98 7.24 -1.09 -0.43
CA ILE A 98 7.33 -2.33 0.37
C ILE A 98 8.52 -3.17 -0.07
N ARG A 99 8.73 -3.37 -1.37
CA ARG A 99 9.86 -4.19 -1.89
C ARG A 99 11.22 -3.56 -1.62
N GLU A 100 11.32 -2.24 -1.71
CA GLU A 100 12.56 -1.49 -1.40
C GLU A 100 12.70 -1.17 0.10
N ARG A 101 11.69 -1.52 0.92
CA ARG A 101 11.64 -1.28 2.37
C ARG A 101 11.92 0.19 2.72
N LEU A 102 11.23 1.10 2.03
CA LEU A 102 11.34 2.55 2.23
C LEU A 102 10.62 2.95 3.53
N SER A 103 11.31 2.77 4.68
CA SER A 103 10.86 3.24 5.99
C SER A 103 11.07 4.75 6.16
N GLY A 104 10.40 5.36 7.13
CA GLY A 104 10.44 6.81 7.33
C GLY A 104 9.94 7.56 6.09
N ASP A 105 10.61 8.65 5.71
CA ASP A 105 10.22 9.48 4.55
C ASP A 105 10.60 8.88 3.18
N GLY A 106 11.35 7.76 3.15
CA GLY A 106 11.87 7.15 1.93
C GLY A 106 12.87 8.02 1.15
N GLY A 107 13.37 9.10 1.75
CA GLY A 107 14.32 10.04 1.17
C GLY A 107 13.89 10.61 -0.19
N ALA A 108 14.83 10.70 -1.13
CA ALA A 108 14.57 11.23 -2.47
C ALA A 108 13.52 10.40 -3.25
N ILE A 109 13.46 9.09 -3.01
CA ILE A 109 12.51 8.19 -3.67
C ILE A 109 11.10 8.45 -3.15
N GLY A 110 10.93 8.55 -1.82
CA GLY A 110 9.64 8.88 -1.21
C GLY A 110 9.07 10.20 -1.69
N ASN A 111 9.90 11.25 -1.76
CA ASN A 111 9.46 12.56 -2.30
C ASN A 111 9.00 12.49 -3.76
N THR A 112 9.66 11.65 -4.57
CA THR A 112 9.25 11.44 -5.96
C THR A 112 7.89 10.76 -6.01
N LEU A 113 7.70 9.68 -5.24
CA LEU A 113 6.44 8.92 -5.21
C LEU A 113 5.24 9.73 -4.70
N LEU A 114 5.47 10.73 -3.85
CA LEU A 114 4.41 11.62 -3.36
C LEU A 114 4.12 12.81 -4.28
N GLY A 115 5.05 13.13 -5.18
CA GLY A 115 4.94 14.23 -6.14
C GLY A 115 4.33 13.84 -7.49
N GLU A 116 4.24 12.54 -7.78
CA GLU A 116 3.49 11.95 -8.92
C GLU A 116 1.98 11.89 -8.63
#